data_AF-A0A0X1KNI7-F1
#
_entry.id   AF-A0A0X1KNI7-F1
#
_cell.length_a   1.000
_cell.length_b   1.000
_cell.length_c   1.000
_cell.angle_alpha   90.00
_cell.angle_beta   90.00
_cell.angle_gamma   90.00
#
_symmetry.space_group_name_H-M   'P 1'
#
loop_
_entity.id
_entity.type
_entity.pdbx_description
1 polymer ?
#
loop_
_entity_poly.entity_id
_entity_poly.type
_entity_poly.pdbx_seq_one_letter_code
_entity_poly.pdbx_strand_id
1 'polypeptide(L)'
;MRRIIEWIVILWALGEVIYSYQLVGFYFMLEIFNAPSSRLWLPLLVNGLRFTLQSLILLGFLKLVLRRVPTSNLYSAYSTPLAVAGLTSSFLRLSLPSEVALRSLLEQLLLLVGFILLVLGLLRYYSRTLKSKEKKFIAYITTPILAIVTFWILIPLPI
;
A
#
# COMPACT_ATOMS: atom_id res chain seq x y z
N MET A 1 22.47 10.81 -1.18
CA MET A 1 22.14 9.88 -2.29
C MET A 1 21.82 8.47 -1.79
N ARG A 2 22.74 7.77 -1.10
CA ARG A 2 22.54 6.40 -0.58
C ARG A 2 21.22 6.16 0.17
N ARG A 3 20.89 7.02 1.16
CA ARG A 3 19.63 6.91 1.93
C ARG A 3 18.35 7.07 1.10
N ILE A 4 18.38 7.83 0.00
CA ILE A 4 17.22 8.03 -0.87
C ILE A 4 17.00 6.77 -1.71
N ILE A 5 18.09 6.19 -2.22
CA ILE A 5 18.04 4.92 -2.97
C ILE A 5 17.50 3.80 -2.08
N GLU A 6 18.00 3.69 -0.84
CA GLU A 6 17.50 2.72 0.15
C GLU A 6 15.99 2.88 0.38
N TRP A 7 15.51 4.11 0.50
CA TRP A 7 14.08 4.40 0.60
C TRP A 7 13.27 3.93 -0.60
N ILE A 8 13.73 4.25 -1.81
CA ILE A 8 13.05 3.85 -3.05
C ILE A 8 13.00 2.33 -3.16
N VAL A 9 14.09 1.65 -2.85
CA VAL A 9 14.16 0.17 -2.88
C VAL A 9 13.20 -0.45 -1.86
N ILE A 10 13.14 0.07 -0.64
CA ILE A 10 12.20 -0.40 0.40
C ILE A 10 10.75 -0.21 -0.05
N LEU A 11 10.42 0.97 -0.57
CA LEU A 11 9.06 1.23 -1.06
C LEU A 11 8.72 0.32 -2.23
N TRP A 12 9.64 0.13 -3.17
CA TRP A 12 9.44 -0.78 -4.29
C TRP A 12 9.16 -2.21 -3.80
N ALA A 13 10.01 -2.75 -2.93
CA ALA A 13 9.85 -4.09 -2.40
C ALA A 13 8.53 -4.27 -1.62
N LEU A 14 8.14 -3.28 -0.82
CA LEU A 14 6.83 -3.27 -0.17
C LEU A 14 5.69 -3.26 -1.20
N GLY A 15 5.84 -2.50 -2.28
CA GLY A 15 4.88 -2.47 -3.39
C GLY A 15 4.66 -3.85 -4.02
N GLU A 16 5.73 -4.59 -4.28
CA GLU A 16 5.62 -5.96 -4.82
C GLU A 16 4.89 -6.91 -3.86
N VAL A 17 5.16 -6.80 -2.56
CA VAL A 17 4.49 -7.63 -1.56
C VAL A 17 3.01 -7.25 -1.45
N ILE A 18 2.70 -5.96 -1.39
CA ILE A 18 1.34 -5.45 -1.20
C ILE A 18 0.47 -5.71 -2.43
N TYR A 19 1.03 -5.56 -3.63
CA TYR A 19 0.36 -5.82 -4.90
C TYR A 19 0.63 -7.21 -5.48
N SER A 20 1.14 -8.14 -4.67
CA SER A 20 1.41 -9.52 -5.09
C SER A 20 0.18 -10.21 -5.70
N TYR A 21 -1.03 -9.86 -5.24
CA TYR A 21 -2.27 -10.40 -5.78
C TYR A 21 -2.48 -10.02 -7.27
N GLN A 22 -2.00 -8.84 -7.68
CA GLN A 22 -2.03 -8.43 -9.07
C GLN A 22 -1.05 -9.23 -9.92
N LEU A 23 0.11 -9.60 -9.38
CA LEU A 23 1.07 -10.49 -10.04
C LEU A 23 0.47 -11.87 -10.28
N VAL A 24 -0.18 -12.44 -9.26
CA VAL A 24 -0.88 -13.73 -9.37
C VAL A 24 -2.00 -13.66 -10.42
N GLY A 25 -2.79 -12.59 -10.41
CA GLY A 25 -3.82 -12.39 -11.44
C GLY A 25 -3.25 -12.30 -12.85
N PHE A 26 -2.17 -11.54 -13.03
CA PHE A 26 -1.53 -11.37 -14.33
C PHE A 26 -0.87 -12.67 -14.81
N TYR A 27 -0.32 -13.47 -13.89
CA TYR A 27 0.21 -14.79 -14.20
C TYR A 27 -0.86 -15.70 -14.83
N PHE A 28 -2.02 -15.84 -14.18
CA PHE A 28 -3.12 -16.63 -14.74
C PHE A 28 -3.62 -16.08 -16.08
N MET A 29 -3.62 -14.76 -16.25
CA MET A 29 -3.95 -14.15 -17.54
C MET A 29 -2.97 -14.57 -18.64
N LEU A 30 -1.66 -14.57 -18.36
CA LEU A 30 -0.64 -15.02 -19.31
C LEU A 30 -0.83 -16.50 -19.68
N GLU A 31 -1.14 -17.37 -18.71
CA GLU A 31 -1.43 -18.78 -18.96
C GLU A 31 -2.64 -18.96 -19.88
N ILE A 32 -3.74 -18.26 -19.62
CA ILE A 32 -4.97 -18.33 -20.44
C ILE A 32 -4.70 -17.91 -21.88
N PHE A 33 -3.89 -16.88 -22.10
CA PHE A 33 -3.52 -16.41 -23.44
C PHE A 33 -2.31 -17.12 -24.05
N ASN A 34 -1.77 -18.15 -23.40
CA ASN A 34 -0.57 -18.87 -23.81
C ASN A 34 0.61 -17.93 -24.12
N ALA A 35 0.77 -16.88 -23.31
CA ALA A 35 1.79 -15.85 -23.45
C ALA A 35 3.01 -16.17 -22.55
N PRO A 36 4.22 -15.72 -22.93
CA PRO A 36 5.43 -16.04 -22.17
C PRO A 36 5.43 -15.34 -20.80
N SER A 37 5.81 -16.10 -19.76
CA SER A 37 5.95 -15.62 -18.38
C SER A 37 7.00 -14.52 -18.22
N SER A 38 7.90 -14.35 -19.18
CA SER A 38 8.83 -13.22 -19.22
C SER A 38 8.10 -11.88 -19.14
N ARG A 39 6.85 -11.77 -19.61
CA ARG A 39 6.04 -10.54 -19.53
C ARG A 39 5.66 -10.10 -18.11
N LEU A 40 5.94 -10.91 -17.08
CA LEU A 40 5.74 -10.54 -15.67
C LEU A 40 6.58 -9.35 -15.22
N TRP A 41 7.63 -8.97 -15.96
CA TRP A 41 8.39 -7.75 -15.66
C TRP A 41 7.50 -6.48 -15.69
N LEU A 42 6.45 -6.47 -16.52
CA LEU A 42 5.56 -5.32 -16.67
C LEU A 42 4.71 -5.09 -15.41
N PRO A 43 3.92 -6.06 -14.90
CA PRO A 43 3.17 -5.86 -13.67
C PRO A 43 4.09 -5.64 -12.44
N LEU A 44 5.28 -6.25 -12.39
CA LEU A 44 6.29 -5.93 -11.36
C LEU A 44 6.64 -4.43 -11.41
N LEU A 45 7.05 -3.93 -12.58
CA LEU A 45 7.38 -2.52 -12.78
C LEU A 45 6.24 -1.58 -12.37
N VAL A 46 5.02 -1.88 -12.83
CA VAL A 46 3.83 -1.06 -12.55
C VAL A 46 3.50 -1.06 -11.06
N ASN A 47 3.53 -2.23 -10.40
CA ASN A 47 3.20 -2.37 -8.97
C ASN A 47 4.20 -1.62 -8.08
N GLY A 48 5.50 -1.82 -8.32
CA GLY A 48 6.56 -1.15 -7.58
C GLY A 48 6.51 0.38 -7.73
N LEU A 49 6.34 0.88 -8.96
CA LEU A 49 6.20 2.31 -9.23
C LEU A 49 4.97 2.91 -8.54
N ARG A 50 3.83 2.23 -8.67
CA ARG A 50 2.55 2.70 -8.15
C ARG A 50 2.57 2.83 -6.63
N PHE A 51 3.06 1.80 -5.93
CA PHE A 51 3.17 1.88 -4.48
C PHE A 51 4.17 2.93 -4.02
N THR A 52 5.28 3.09 -4.76
CA THR A 52 6.28 4.13 -4.46
C THR A 52 5.65 5.52 -4.57
N LEU A 53 4.88 5.81 -5.61
CA LEU A 53 4.17 7.08 -5.77
C LEU A 53 3.13 7.32 -4.68
N GLN A 54 2.29 6.31 -4.38
CA GLN A 54 1.31 6.39 -3.29
C GLN A 54 1.98 6.69 -1.93
N SER A 55 3.09 6.01 -1.67
CA SER A 55 3.87 6.20 -0.44
C SER A 55 4.48 7.59 -0.38
N LEU A 56 5.03 8.11 -1.49
CA LEU A 56 5.57 9.46 -1.55
C LEU A 56 4.51 10.53 -1.29
N ILE A 57 3.30 10.36 -1.82
CA ILE A 57 2.16 11.26 -1.54
C ILE A 57 1.82 11.22 -0.06
N LEU A 58 1.69 10.03 0.53
CA LEU A 58 1.42 9.87 1.96
C LEU A 58 2.52 10.51 2.83
N LEU A 59 3.79 10.28 2.49
CA LEU A 59 4.93 10.88 3.19
C LEU A 59 4.93 12.42 3.07
N GLY A 60 4.59 12.95 1.90
CA GLY A 60 4.41 14.39 1.69
C GLY A 60 3.31 14.96 2.59
N PHE A 61 2.18 14.27 2.69
CA PHE A 61 1.08 14.68 3.56
C PHE A 61 1.46 14.60 5.05
N LEU A 62 2.09 13.49 5.48
CA LEU A 62 2.60 13.34 6.84
C LEU A 62 3.59 14.45 7.19
N LYS A 63 4.45 14.85 6.24
CA LYS A 63 5.36 15.99 6.42
C LYS A 63 4.60 17.30 6.61
N LEU A 64 3.52 17.55 5.87
CA LEU A 64 2.71 18.76 6.03
C LEU A 64 2.04 18.83 7.40
N VAL A 65 1.42 17.73 7.84
CA VAL A 65 0.65 17.68 9.10
C VAL A 65 1.55 17.58 10.32
N LEU A 66 2.53 16.68 10.29
CA LEU A 66 3.38 16.37 11.44
C LEU A 66 4.69 17.16 11.45
N ARG A 67 4.99 17.91 10.37
CA ARG A 67 6.28 18.61 10.14
C ARG A 67 7.50 17.69 10.19
N ARG A 68 7.29 16.37 10.05
CA ARG A 68 8.31 15.33 10.13
C ARG A 68 7.97 14.20 9.16
N VAL A 69 9.00 13.57 8.63
CA VAL A 69 8.89 12.36 7.80
C VAL A 69 9.29 11.16 8.65
N PRO A 70 8.58 10.03 8.59
CA PRO A 70 9.04 8.79 9.21
C PRO A 70 10.41 8.37 8.69
N THR A 71 11.16 7.62 9.50
CA THR A 71 12.34 6.89 9.01
C THR A 71 11.88 5.66 8.21
N SER A 72 12.74 5.15 7.33
CA SER A 72 12.42 3.98 6.47
C SER A 72 12.06 2.76 7.32
N ASN A 73 12.81 2.53 8.40
CA ASN A 73 12.58 1.43 9.33
C ASN A 73 11.20 1.55 10.01
N LEU A 74 10.85 2.75 10.44
CA LEU A 74 9.59 3.00 11.12
C LEU A 74 8.40 2.86 10.16
N TYR A 75 8.54 3.38 8.94
CA TYR A 75 7.54 3.21 7.90
C TYR A 75 7.32 1.72 7.58
N SER A 76 8.41 0.97 7.35
CA SER A 76 8.35 -0.46 7.05
C SER A 76 7.68 -1.27 8.16
N ALA A 77 7.99 -0.97 9.42
CA ALA A 77 7.38 -1.65 10.57
C ALA A 77 5.86 -1.40 10.65
N TYR A 78 5.40 -0.18 10.35
CA TYR A 78 3.97 0.11 10.32
C TYR A 78 3.28 -0.32 9.01
N SER A 79 4.04 -0.63 7.95
CA SER A 79 3.53 -1.21 6.71
C SER A 79 3.26 -2.71 6.82
N THR A 80 3.67 -3.39 7.89
CA THR A 80 3.46 -4.84 8.06
C THR A 80 2.00 -5.28 7.90
N PRO A 81 0.99 -4.63 8.50
CA PRO A 81 -0.41 -5.04 8.31
C PRO A 81 -0.86 -4.95 6.84
N LEU A 82 -0.35 -3.96 6.10
CA LEU A 82 -0.65 -3.79 4.69
C LEU A 82 0.06 -4.84 3.82
N ALA A 83 1.30 -5.19 4.14
CA ALA A 83 2.01 -6.29 3.50
C ALA A 83 1.30 -7.62 3.73
N VAL A 84 0.84 -7.88 4.95
CA VAL A 84 0.03 -9.07 5.29
C VAL A 84 -1.28 -9.08 4.50
N ALA A 85 -1.97 -7.95 4.38
CA ALA A 85 -3.17 -7.83 3.54
C ALA A 85 -2.87 -8.20 2.08
N GLY A 86 -1.79 -7.69 1.49
CA GLY A 86 -1.40 -8.02 0.12
C GLY A 86 -1.10 -9.50 -0.10
N LEU A 87 -0.37 -10.14 0.82
CA LEU A 87 -0.12 -11.57 0.79
C LEU A 87 -1.42 -12.38 0.93
N THR A 88 -2.30 -11.97 1.85
CA THR A 88 -3.60 -12.63 2.05
C THR A 88 -4.47 -12.51 0.80
N SER A 89 -4.47 -11.36 0.13
CA SER A 89 -5.12 -11.17 -1.17
C SER A 89 -4.58 -12.11 -2.25
N SER A 90 -3.28 -12.39 -2.27
CA SER A 90 -2.69 -13.41 -3.17
C SER A 90 -3.22 -14.80 -2.86
N PHE A 91 -3.30 -15.19 -1.59
CA PHE A 91 -3.89 -16.46 -1.19
C PHE A 91 -5.37 -16.56 -1.58
N LEU A 92 -6.14 -15.47 -1.46
CA LEU A 92 -7.54 -15.42 -1.89
C LEU A 92 -7.68 -15.68 -3.40
N ARG A 93 -6.77 -15.16 -4.24
CA ARG A 93 -6.77 -15.45 -5.69
C ARG A 93 -6.49 -16.90 -6.02
N LEU A 94 -5.58 -17.53 -5.28
CA LEU A 94 -5.27 -18.95 -5.45
C LEU A 94 -6.42 -19.84 -4.96
N SER A 95 -7.11 -19.43 -3.90
CA SER A 95 -8.15 -20.25 -3.25
C SER A 95 -9.54 -20.09 -3.87
N LEU A 96 -9.85 -18.89 -4.39
CA LEU A 96 -11.16 -18.53 -4.94
C LEU A 96 -11.02 -17.99 -6.38
N PRO A 97 -10.60 -18.82 -7.35
CA PRO A 97 -10.35 -18.35 -8.71
C PRO A 97 -11.62 -17.88 -9.44
N SER A 98 -12.75 -18.57 -9.26
CA SER A 98 -14.02 -18.33 -9.95
C SER A 98 -14.89 -17.22 -9.34
N GLU A 99 -14.71 -16.90 -8.06
CA GLU A 99 -15.53 -15.93 -7.33
C GLU A 99 -14.98 -14.50 -7.41
N VAL A 100 -14.87 -13.98 -8.64
CA VAL A 100 -14.19 -12.71 -8.93
C VAL A 100 -14.76 -11.54 -8.13
N ALA A 101 -16.09 -11.41 -8.05
CA ALA A 101 -16.75 -10.28 -7.38
C ALA A 101 -16.52 -10.29 -5.86
N LEU A 102 -16.79 -11.42 -5.20
CA LEU A 102 -16.59 -11.58 -3.76
C LEU A 102 -15.11 -11.41 -3.40
N ARG A 103 -14.22 -12.06 -4.16
CA ARG A 103 -12.78 -11.95 -3.96
C ARG A 103 -12.29 -10.51 -4.09
N SER A 104 -12.69 -9.81 -5.14
CA SER A 104 -12.31 -8.40 -5.36
C SER A 104 -12.71 -7.51 -4.19
N LEU A 105 -13.93 -7.70 -3.66
CA LEU A 105 -14.40 -6.98 -2.47
C LEU A 105 -13.54 -7.29 -1.24
N LEU A 106 -13.23 -8.57 -0.99
CA LEU A 106 -12.39 -8.98 0.14
C LEU A 106 -10.96 -8.43 0.02
N GLU A 107 -10.35 -8.48 -1.17
CA GLU A 107 -9.03 -7.91 -1.45
C GLU A 107 -9.01 -6.40 -1.14
N GLN A 108 -10.01 -5.66 -1.60
CA GLN A 108 -10.12 -4.22 -1.36
C GLN A 108 -10.28 -3.90 0.13
N LEU A 109 -11.14 -4.64 0.84
CA LEU A 109 -11.36 -4.46 2.27
C LEU A 109 -10.09 -4.74 3.08
N LEU A 110 -9.37 -5.82 2.77
CA LEU A 110 -8.12 -6.16 3.44
C LEU A 110 -7.06 -5.08 3.25
N LEU A 111 -6.87 -4.63 2.01
CA LEU A 111 -5.90 -3.58 1.68
C LEU A 111 -6.28 -2.25 2.35
N LEU A 112 -7.57 -1.89 2.37
CA LEU A 112 -8.07 -0.70 3.04
C LEU A 112 -7.79 -0.74 4.54
N VAL A 113 -8.08 -1.86 5.20
CA VAL A 113 -7.82 -2.05 6.64
C VAL A 113 -6.33 -1.99 6.93
N GLY A 114 -5.50 -2.69 6.14
CA GLY A 114 -4.04 -2.65 6.29
C GLY A 114 -3.49 -1.24 6.14
N PHE A 115 -4.04 -0.45 5.22
CA PHE A 115 -3.62 0.92 4.98
C PHE A 115 -4.04 1.87 6.11
N ILE A 116 -5.25 1.72 6.64
CA ILE A 116 -5.71 2.47 7.82
C ILE A 116 -4.80 2.17 9.02
N LEU A 117 -4.42 0.91 9.24
CA LEU A 117 -3.53 0.52 10.33
C LEU A 117 -2.13 1.13 10.19
N LEU A 118 -1.58 1.18 8.98
CA LEU A 118 -0.32 1.89 8.69
C LEU A 118 -0.41 3.37 9.12
N VAL A 119 -1.45 4.06 8.67
CA VAL A 119 -1.62 5.50 8.93
C VAL A 119 -1.84 5.78 10.41
N LEU A 120 -2.69 5.00 11.07
CA LEU A 120 -2.93 5.10 12.51
C LEU A 120 -1.67 4.80 13.33
N GLY A 121 -0.87 3.82 12.91
CA GLY A 121 0.40 3.48 13.55
C GLY A 121 1.39 4.64 13.49
N LEU A 122 1.60 5.20 12.29
CA LEU A 122 2.46 6.36 12.07
C LEU A 122 1.98 7.59 12.87
N LEU A 123 0.69 7.88 12.83
CA LEU A 123 0.10 8.97 13.60
C LEU A 123 0.22 8.77 15.09
N ARG A 124 -0.04 7.57 15.61
CA ARG A 124 0.07 7.29 17.05
C ARG A 124 1.51 7.50 17.52
N TYR A 125 2.50 7.08 16.73
CA TYR A 125 3.91 7.31 17.03
C TYR A 125 4.24 8.81 17.11
N TYR A 126 3.84 9.59 16.09
CA TYR A 126 4.17 11.02 16.04
C TYR A 126 3.28 11.92 16.89
N SER A 127 2.04 11.53 17.18
CA SER A 127 1.09 12.30 18.00
C SER A 127 1.54 12.44 19.45
N ARG A 128 2.37 11.52 19.95
CA ARG A 128 3.05 11.68 21.25
C ARG A 128 3.93 12.93 21.31
N THR A 129 4.41 13.41 20.16
CA THR A 129 5.23 14.63 20.04
C THR A 129 4.44 15.90 19.73
N LEU A 130 3.12 15.79 19.48
CA LEU A 130 2.25 16.95 19.25
C LEU A 130 1.87 17.63 20.57
N LYS A 131 2.04 18.95 20.64
CA LYS A 131 1.86 19.75 21.86
C LYS A 131 0.39 20.07 22.22
N SER A 132 -0.56 19.99 21.28
CA SER A 132 -1.97 20.36 21.50
C SER A 132 -2.93 19.20 21.19
N LYS A 133 -4.00 19.06 21.99
CA LYS A 133 -5.08 18.07 21.78
C LYS A 133 -5.81 18.29 20.45
N GLU A 134 -6.07 19.54 20.06
CA GLU A 134 -6.71 19.87 18.79
C GLU A 134 -5.84 19.47 17.59
N LYS A 135 -4.52 19.74 17.66
CA LYS A 135 -3.58 19.29 16.62
C LYS A 135 -3.53 17.77 16.48
N LYS A 136 -3.67 17.04 17.60
CA LYS A 136 -3.77 15.57 17.57
C LYS A 136 -5.06 15.14 16.89
N PHE A 137 -6.20 15.72 17.26
CA PHE A 137 -7.50 15.38 16.68
C PHE A 137 -7.55 15.67 15.17
N ILE A 138 -7.09 16.84 14.74
CA ILE A 138 -6.99 17.19 13.32
C ILE A 138 -6.11 16.19 12.57
N ALA A 139 -4.95 15.82 13.12
CA ALA A 139 -4.07 14.83 12.49
C ALA A 139 -4.73 13.45 12.40
N TYR A 140 -5.45 13.01 13.44
CA TYR A 140 -6.18 11.74 13.47
C TYR A 140 -7.33 11.67 12.48
N ILE A 141 -7.93 12.80 12.09
CA ILE A 141 -9.04 12.82 11.13
C ILE A 141 -8.53 13.05 9.71
N THR A 142 -7.69 14.06 9.51
CA THR A 142 -7.26 14.48 8.17
C THR A 142 -6.37 13.44 7.49
N THR A 143 -5.48 12.78 8.24
CA THR A 143 -4.53 11.83 7.63
C THR A 143 -5.20 10.55 7.17
N PRO A 144 -6.06 9.87 7.94
CA PRO A 144 -6.76 8.69 7.45
C PRO A 144 -7.71 9.02 6.30
N ILE A 145 -8.42 10.15 6.35
CA ILE A 145 -9.32 10.57 5.26
C ILE A 145 -8.52 10.81 3.98
N LEU A 146 -7.42 11.58 4.02
CA LEU A 146 -6.59 11.80 2.83
C LEU A 146 -5.90 10.53 2.36
N ALA A 147 -5.54 9.64 3.28
CA ALA A 147 -4.98 8.35 2.95
C ALA A 147 -6.02 7.51 2.20
N ILE A 148 -7.26 7.42 2.71
CA ILE A 148 -8.39 6.77 2.03
C ILE A 148 -8.59 7.40 0.64
N VAL A 149 -8.66 8.73 0.54
CA VAL A 149 -8.79 9.43 -0.74
C VAL A 149 -7.63 9.09 -1.70
N THR A 150 -6.38 9.06 -1.21
CA THR A 150 -5.20 8.68 -2.01
C THR A 150 -5.26 7.22 -2.47
N PHE A 151 -5.74 6.34 -1.60
CA PHE A 151 -5.98 4.93 -1.88
C PHE A 151 -7.04 4.76 -2.98
N TRP A 152 -8.18 5.43 -2.89
CA TRP A 152 -9.25 5.38 -3.89
C TRP A 152 -8.90 6.05 -5.21
N ILE A 153 -8.09 7.11 -5.21
CA ILE A 153 -7.64 7.79 -6.45
C ILE A 153 -6.64 6.92 -7.22
N LEU A 154 -5.81 6.15 -6.53
CA LEU A 154 -4.71 5.39 -7.15
C LEU A 154 -4.99 3.88 -7.25
N ILE A 155 -6.13 3.41 -6.74
CA ILE A 155 -6.62 2.05 -6.95
C ILE A 155 -7.75 2.06 -7.96
N PRO A 156 -7.47 1.75 -9.25
CA PRO A 156 -8.55 1.51 -10.16
C PRO A 156 -9.34 0.33 -9.61
N LEU A 157 -10.66 0.51 -9.53
CA LEU A 157 -11.59 -0.59 -9.41
C LEU A 157 -11.19 -1.63 -10.48
N PRO A 158 -10.94 -2.89 -10.11
CA PRO A 158 -10.80 -3.94 -11.10
C PRO A 158 -12.18 -4.08 -11.74
N ILE A 159 -12.35 -3.44 -12.90
CA ILE A 159 -13.41 -3.76 -13.85
C ILE A 159 -13.01 -5.07 -14.50
#